data_AF-A0A257MHF1-F1
#
_entry.id   AF-A0A257MHF1-F1
#
_cell.length_a   1.000
_cell.length_b   1.000
_cell.length_c   1.000
_cell.angle_alpha   90.00
_cell.angle_beta   90.00
_cell.angle_gamma   90.00
#
_symmetry.space_group_name_H-M   'P 1'
#
loop_
_entity.id
_entity.type
_entity.pdbx_description
1 polymer ?
#
loop_
_entity_poly.entity_id
_entity_poly.type
_entity_poly.pdbx_seq_one_letter_code
_entity_poly.pdbx_strand_id
1 'polypeptide(L)'
;MGKTYPLGLDIPPEEMMKTRVDMAAANVLLKAVLFKYPSQWDWRNVSGKNFLTSVKDQQTCGSCVAFAICGAAEARKKIDSQEAGQNPDLSEWFLFQRGGGSCSTGSQFNPMLSALKNPGTPDEACCPYLGSSTCVDWANRVTKAAGYTILKTAVQAKEWIATKGPVVAGMEVYTDFFDLDCNEIYTQRYGDFAGYHAICLFGFDEVNRCWHLKNSWSKAWGADGCCRIAYDQCGIGSSFYFYGIDLSSSPVPPGPTPTPSVLGTDDIKVTNAGNMTVKLTQMKVAYPLTVSLYKPKDKELGTFSKGELGKVLNAGPVGKGDIVGLKIVTGEGSPRTFYTDGPMNPGKYRYLFTLPYGYRKWNILGELEGRPDHGEFVVEVSIK
;
A
#
# COMPACT_ATOMS: atom_id res chain seq x y z
N MET A 1 31.97 -8.82 9.86
CA MET A 1 30.72 -9.45 9.38
C MET A 1 29.62 -8.42 9.55
N GLY A 2 28.89 -8.11 8.48
CA GLY A 2 27.73 -7.19 8.55
C GLY A 2 26.63 -7.75 9.43
N LYS A 3 25.67 -6.91 9.84
CA LYS A 3 24.50 -7.36 10.61
C LYS A 3 23.67 -8.30 9.73
N THR A 4 23.15 -9.37 10.32
CA THR A 4 22.19 -10.26 9.67
C THR A 4 21.02 -10.49 10.59
N TYR A 5 19.84 -10.69 10.01
CA TYR A 5 18.60 -10.92 10.75
C TYR A 5 17.88 -12.13 10.16
N PRO A 6 17.16 -12.93 10.97
CA PRO A 6 16.43 -14.07 10.47
C PRO A 6 15.29 -13.64 9.55
N LEU A 7 15.22 -14.31 8.42
CA LEU A 7 14.13 -14.25 7.45
C LEU A 7 13.32 -15.54 7.58
N GLY A 8 12.02 -15.48 7.27
CA GLY A 8 11.17 -16.65 7.48
C GLY A 8 9.79 -16.56 6.86
N LEU A 9 9.64 -15.72 5.84
CA LEU A 9 8.47 -15.80 4.99
C LEU A 9 8.76 -16.85 3.93
N ASP A 10 8.09 -17.98 4.02
CA ASP A 10 8.12 -19.02 2.99
C ASP A 10 7.02 -18.72 1.97
N ILE A 11 7.40 -18.58 0.70
CA ILE A 11 6.46 -18.41 -0.40
C ILE A 11 6.93 -19.29 -1.56
N PRO A 12 6.16 -20.34 -1.89
CA PRO A 12 6.44 -21.18 -3.03
C PRO A 12 6.46 -20.38 -4.35
N PRO A 13 7.35 -20.70 -5.31
CA PRO A 13 7.44 -19.98 -6.59
C PRO A 13 6.11 -19.89 -7.35
N GLU A 14 5.28 -20.92 -7.29
CA GLU A 14 3.95 -20.97 -7.89
C GLU A 14 2.97 -19.99 -7.23
N GLU A 15 3.04 -19.82 -5.91
CA GLU A 15 2.23 -18.84 -5.19
C GLU A 15 2.69 -17.42 -5.54
N MET A 16 3.99 -17.20 -5.64
CA MET A 16 4.56 -15.93 -6.07
C MET A 16 4.11 -15.56 -7.49
N MET A 17 4.18 -16.51 -8.43
CA MET A 17 3.74 -16.30 -9.81
C MET A 17 2.25 -15.98 -9.88
N LYS A 18 1.42 -16.75 -9.16
CA LYS A 18 -0.02 -16.50 -9.06
C LYS A 18 -0.30 -15.12 -8.50
N THR A 19 0.39 -14.72 -7.43
CA THR A 19 0.24 -13.40 -6.80
C THR A 19 0.56 -12.28 -7.77
N ARG A 20 1.68 -12.38 -8.49
CA ARG A 20 2.08 -11.39 -9.51
C ARG A 20 1.01 -11.24 -10.60
N VAL A 21 0.48 -12.35 -11.12
CA VAL A 21 -0.57 -12.33 -12.15
C VAL A 21 -1.86 -11.72 -11.61
N ASP A 22 -2.30 -12.15 -10.43
CA ASP A 22 -3.54 -11.68 -9.81
C ASP A 22 -3.47 -10.19 -9.45
N MET A 23 -2.33 -9.70 -8.93
CA MET A 23 -2.12 -8.30 -8.62
C MET A 23 -1.96 -7.44 -9.87
N ALA A 24 -1.31 -7.94 -10.92
CA ALA A 24 -1.26 -7.26 -12.21
C ALA A 24 -2.67 -7.10 -12.80
N ALA A 25 -3.48 -8.16 -12.79
CA ALA A 25 -4.87 -8.10 -13.22
C ALA A 25 -5.70 -7.15 -12.35
N ALA A 26 -5.55 -7.21 -11.03
CA ALA A 26 -6.24 -6.31 -10.11
C ALA A 26 -5.86 -4.84 -10.35
N ASN A 27 -4.58 -4.53 -10.55
CA ASN A 27 -4.11 -3.18 -10.89
C ASN A 27 -4.62 -2.70 -12.25
N VAL A 28 -4.92 -3.60 -13.19
CA VAL A 28 -5.62 -3.25 -14.44
C VAL A 28 -7.10 -2.94 -14.18
N LEU A 29 -7.77 -3.70 -13.31
CA LEU A 29 -9.19 -3.51 -12.98
C LEU A 29 -9.47 -2.34 -12.03
N LEU A 30 -8.51 -2.02 -11.17
CA LEU A 30 -8.54 -0.90 -10.20
C LEU A 30 -8.72 0.46 -10.86
N LYS A 31 -8.48 0.55 -12.17
CA LYS A 31 -8.63 1.73 -13.02
C LYS A 31 -10.07 2.28 -13.11
N ALA A 32 -11.01 1.77 -12.32
CA ALA A 32 -12.44 2.13 -12.35
C ALA A 32 -13.09 2.37 -10.97
N VAL A 33 -12.30 2.54 -9.90
CA VAL A 33 -12.85 2.74 -8.53
C VAL A 33 -12.22 3.96 -7.86
N LEU A 34 -13.08 4.87 -7.38
CA LEU A 34 -12.74 5.99 -6.50
C LEU A 34 -12.38 5.48 -5.11
N PHE A 35 -11.14 5.73 -4.66
CA PHE A 35 -10.70 5.39 -3.31
C PHE A 35 -10.50 6.66 -2.49
N LYS A 36 -11.16 6.73 -1.34
CA LYS A 36 -11.12 7.89 -0.44
C LYS A 36 -10.22 7.60 0.76
N TYR A 37 -8.93 7.87 0.61
CA TYR A 37 -7.97 7.91 1.73
C TYR A 37 -7.18 9.23 1.67
N PRO A 38 -6.71 9.74 2.83
CA PRO A 38 -5.92 10.96 2.87
C PRO A 38 -4.57 10.77 2.18
N SER A 39 -3.91 11.87 1.79
CA SER A 39 -2.59 11.81 1.12
C SER A 39 -1.48 11.20 1.98
N GLN A 40 -1.67 11.17 3.30
CA GLN A 40 -0.74 10.57 4.26
C GLN A 40 -1.55 9.98 5.41
N TRP A 41 -1.02 8.90 6.00
CA TRP A 41 -1.59 8.30 7.21
C TRP A 41 -0.49 7.69 8.07
N ASP A 42 -0.59 7.88 9.39
CA ASP A 42 0.34 7.29 10.35
C ASP A 42 -0.39 6.91 11.65
N TRP A 43 -0.58 5.61 11.87
CA TRP A 43 -1.22 5.10 13.09
C TRP A 43 -0.45 5.39 14.38
N ARG A 44 0.81 5.86 14.31
CA ARG A 44 1.55 6.33 15.49
C ARG A 44 1.10 7.70 15.96
N ASN A 45 0.43 8.47 15.11
CA ASN A 45 -0.04 9.81 15.44
C ASN A 45 -1.38 10.12 14.73
N VAL A 46 -2.46 9.60 15.29
CA VAL A 46 -3.83 9.97 14.89
C VAL A 46 -4.38 10.92 15.94
N SER A 47 -4.45 12.22 15.62
CA SER A 47 -4.88 13.26 16.56
C SER A 47 -4.09 13.24 17.89
N GLY A 48 -2.77 13.05 17.82
CA GLY A 48 -1.89 12.99 19.00
C GLY A 48 -1.87 11.64 19.73
N LYS A 49 -2.58 10.61 19.22
CA LYS A 49 -2.65 9.28 19.82
C LYS A 49 -1.89 8.23 18.99
N ASN A 50 -1.21 7.32 19.69
CA ASN A 50 -0.49 6.19 19.09
C ASN A 50 -1.28 4.89 19.22
N PHE A 51 -1.66 4.31 18.08
CA PHE A 51 -2.41 3.06 18.00
C PHE A 51 -1.56 1.83 17.71
N LEU A 52 -0.23 1.97 17.66
CA LEU A 52 0.69 0.82 17.61
C LEU A 52 1.12 0.38 19.01
N THR A 53 1.53 -0.88 19.11
CA THR A 53 2.27 -1.44 20.24
C THR A 53 3.77 -1.29 20.02
N SER A 54 4.58 -1.51 21.05
CA SER A 54 6.04 -1.46 20.94
C SER A 54 6.58 -2.46 19.90
N VAL A 55 7.71 -2.11 19.27
CA VAL A 55 8.48 -3.07 18.46
C VAL A 55 9.00 -4.20 19.33
N LYS A 56 8.92 -5.42 18.81
CA LYS A 56 9.41 -6.67 19.42
C LYS A 56 10.62 -7.22 18.64
N ASP A 57 11.16 -8.36 19.09
CA ASP A 57 12.35 -8.98 18.51
C ASP A 57 12.12 -10.48 18.28
N GLN A 58 12.21 -10.92 17.03
CA GLN A 58 12.11 -12.33 16.63
C GLN A 58 13.42 -13.11 16.85
N GLN A 59 14.48 -12.43 17.32
CA GLN A 59 15.77 -13.00 17.69
C GLN A 59 16.41 -13.81 16.55
N THR A 60 16.51 -15.14 16.69
CA THR A 60 17.17 -16.03 15.72
C THR A 60 16.18 -16.87 14.92
N CYS A 61 14.88 -16.73 15.16
CA CYS A 61 13.86 -17.57 14.55
C CYS A 61 13.25 -16.89 13.31
N GLY A 62 13.02 -17.64 12.24
CA GLY A 62 12.29 -17.20 11.06
C GLY A 62 10.78 -17.01 11.28
N SER A 63 10.35 -16.29 12.32
CA SER A 63 8.94 -16.15 12.71
C SER A 63 8.29 -14.82 12.32
N CYS A 64 8.89 -14.07 11.40
CA CYS A 64 8.43 -12.74 10.96
C CYS A 64 6.93 -12.68 10.62
N VAL A 65 6.35 -13.74 10.04
CA VAL A 65 4.92 -13.80 9.70
C VAL A 65 4.04 -13.68 10.93
N ALA A 66 4.39 -14.36 12.02
CA ALA A 66 3.63 -14.29 13.28
C ALA A 66 3.74 -12.88 13.89
N PHE A 67 4.93 -12.28 13.89
CA PHE A 67 5.13 -10.91 14.38
C PHE A 67 4.36 -9.87 13.57
N ALA A 68 4.37 -9.98 12.23
CA ALA A 68 3.64 -9.05 11.37
C ALA A 68 2.12 -9.15 11.62
N ILE A 69 1.59 -10.38 11.75
CA ILE A 69 0.18 -10.63 12.04
C ILE A 69 -0.20 -10.15 13.45
N CYS A 70 0.56 -10.47 14.49
CA CYS A 70 0.32 -10.00 15.85
C CYS A 70 0.38 -8.47 15.92
N GLY A 71 1.38 -7.83 15.31
CA GLY A 71 1.48 -6.38 15.28
C GLY A 71 0.28 -5.69 14.62
N ALA A 72 -0.24 -6.25 13.53
CA ALA A 72 -1.45 -5.74 12.88
C ALA A 72 -2.71 -5.98 13.74
N ALA A 73 -2.85 -7.17 14.34
CA ALA A 73 -3.99 -7.53 15.19
C ALA A 73 -4.02 -6.72 16.50
N GLU A 74 -2.88 -6.50 17.14
CA GLU A 74 -2.72 -5.64 18.31
C GLU A 74 -3.13 -4.20 18.02
N ALA A 75 -2.61 -3.63 16.94
CA ALA A 75 -3.00 -2.28 16.51
C ALA A 75 -4.49 -2.22 16.20
N ARG A 76 -5.02 -3.24 15.51
CA ARG A 76 -6.46 -3.33 15.21
C ARG A 76 -7.31 -3.34 16.47
N LYS A 77 -6.90 -4.07 17.51
CA LYS A 77 -7.58 -4.11 18.81
C LYS A 77 -7.64 -2.73 19.47
N LYS A 78 -6.54 -1.97 19.44
CA LYS A 78 -6.50 -0.58 19.94
C LYS A 78 -7.38 0.37 19.12
N ILE A 79 -7.43 0.18 17.80
CA ILE A 79 -8.22 1.01 16.87
C ILE A 79 -9.71 0.75 17.07
N ASP A 80 -10.12 -0.52 17.10
CA ASP A 80 -11.53 -0.89 17.24
C ASP A 80 -12.10 -0.46 18.60
N SER A 81 -11.31 -0.54 19.68
CA SER A 81 -11.71 -0.03 20.99
C SER A 81 -11.61 1.49 21.13
N GLN A 82 -10.95 2.17 20.20
CA GLN A 82 -10.55 3.59 20.29
C GLN A 82 -9.71 3.92 21.54
N GLU A 83 -9.08 2.92 22.16
CA GLU A 83 -8.28 3.05 23.36
C GLU A 83 -6.78 2.95 23.03
N ALA A 84 -6.19 4.08 22.63
CA ALA A 84 -4.75 4.16 22.34
C ALA A 84 -3.85 3.80 23.53
N GLY A 85 -4.37 3.88 24.77
CA GLY A 85 -3.67 3.48 25.99
C GLY A 85 -3.65 1.97 26.24
N GLN A 86 -4.45 1.17 25.52
CA GLN A 86 -4.34 -0.29 25.58
C GLN A 86 -2.97 -0.75 25.09
N ASN A 87 -2.44 -1.78 25.74
CA ASN A 87 -1.20 -2.43 25.35
C ASN A 87 -1.43 -3.94 25.18
N PRO A 88 -2.21 -4.36 24.16
CA PRO A 88 -2.34 -5.77 23.86
C PRO A 88 -0.96 -6.31 23.47
N ASP A 89 -0.60 -7.45 24.04
CA ASP A 89 0.67 -8.11 23.78
C ASP A 89 0.34 -9.57 23.44
N LEU A 90 0.12 -9.85 22.15
CA LEU A 90 -0.28 -11.16 21.66
C LEU A 90 0.93 -12.08 21.55
N SER A 91 0.73 -13.36 21.82
CA SER A 91 1.79 -14.36 21.69
C SER A 91 2.07 -14.66 20.23
N GLU A 92 3.21 -14.22 19.72
CA GLU A 92 3.70 -14.65 18.40
C GLU A 92 4.03 -16.14 18.39
N TRP A 93 4.54 -16.68 19.50
CA TRP A 93 5.01 -18.06 19.55
C TRP A 93 3.88 -19.07 19.49
N PHE A 94 2.80 -18.83 20.24
CA PHE A 94 1.61 -19.67 20.13
C PHE A 94 1.05 -19.63 18.72
N LEU A 95 0.92 -18.43 18.12
CA LEU A 95 0.44 -18.28 16.76
C LEU A 95 1.36 -19.02 15.77
N PHE A 96 2.67 -18.83 15.89
CA PHE A 96 3.68 -19.45 15.04
C PHE A 96 3.59 -20.97 15.05
N GLN A 97 3.49 -21.58 16.23
CA GLN A 97 3.33 -23.04 16.36
C GLN A 97 2.03 -23.55 15.75
N ARG A 98 0.90 -22.85 16.00
CA ARG A 98 -0.41 -23.25 15.46
C ARG A 98 -0.53 -23.03 13.96
N GLY A 99 0.21 -22.05 13.42
CA GLY A 99 0.33 -21.78 11.99
C GLY A 99 1.35 -22.67 11.27
N GLY A 100 1.93 -23.67 11.94
CA GLY A 100 2.88 -24.62 11.32
C GLY A 100 4.26 -24.03 11.05
N GLY A 101 4.65 -22.99 11.79
CA GLY A 101 5.95 -22.34 11.63
C GLY A 101 7.11 -23.17 12.14
N SER A 102 8.27 -23.00 11.49
CA SER A 102 9.55 -23.57 11.89
C SER A 102 10.62 -22.50 11.84
N CYS A 103 11.48 -22.42 12.86
CA CYS A 103 12.50 -21.36 12.90
C CYS A 103 13.51 -21.43 11.75
N SER A 104 13.73 -22.62 11.15
CA SER A 104 14.69 -22.81 10.06
C SER A 104 14.09 -22.58 8.68
N THR A 105 12.81 -22.91 8.48
CA THR A 105 12.14 -22.82 7.16
C THR A 105 11.12 -21.69 7.08
N GLY A 106 10.79 -21.08 8.22
CA GLY A 106 9.81 -20.01 8.29
C GLY A 106 8.36 -20.49 8.34
N SER A 107 7.47 -19.69 7.78
CA SER A 107 6.03 -19.96 7.70
C SER A 107 5.39 -19.19 6.54
N GLN A 108 4.17 -19.59 6.18
CA GLN A 108 3.39 -18.98 5.12
C GLN A 108 2.23 -18.15 5.70
N PHE A 109 1.68 -17.19 4.95
CA PHE A 109 0.58 -16.34 5.43
C PHE A 109 -0.72 -17.12 5.70
N ASN A 110 -1.15 -17.99 4.77
CA ASN A 110 -2.47 -18.62 4.86
C ASN A 110 -2.66 -19.53 6.09
N PRO A 111 -1.72 -20.44 6.42
CA PRO A 111 -1.81 -21.23 7.65
C PRO A 111 -1.81 -20.37 8.91
N MET A 112 -0.98 -19.32 8.95
CA MET A 112 -0.87 -18.41 10.10
C MET A 112 -2.14 -17.59 10.32
N LEU A 113 -2.71 -17.02 9.25
CA LEU A 113 -3.99 -16.30 9.29
C LEU A 113 -5.15 -17.24 9.66
N SER A 114 -5.11 -18.49 9.19
CA SER A 114 -6.07 -19.52 9.60
C SER A 114 -5.96 -19.85 11.08
N ALA A 115 -4.75 -19.95 11.62
CA ALA A 115 -4.50 -20.15 13.04
C ALA A 115 -4.99 -18.95 13.89
N LEU A 116 -4.81 -17.71 13.42
CA LEU A 116 -5.36 -16.52 14.09
C LEU A 116 -6.90 -16.52 14.09
N LYS A 117 -7.53 -17.06 13.04
CA LYS A 117 -8.99 -17.23 13.01
C LYS A 117 -9.45 -18.34 13.96
N ASN A 118 -8.76 -19.47 13.94
CA ASN A 118 -9.03 -20.61 14.81
C ASN A 118 -7.74 -21.43 15.01
N PRO A 119 -7.21 -21.55 16.23
CA PRO A 119 -7.88 -21.25 17.51
C PRO A 119 -7.77 -19.80 18.01
N GLY A 120 -7.07 -18.91 17.30
CA GLY A 120 -6.65 -17.61 17.81
C GLY A 120 -5.29 -17.68 18.48
N THR A 121 -4.86 -16.56 19.07
CA THR A 121 -3.63 -16.50 19.87
C THR A 121 -3.88 -15.83 21.22
N PRO A 122 -3.41 -16.40 22.34
CA PRO A 122 -3.49 -15.77 23.65
C PRO A 122 -2.51 -14.60 23.73
N ASP A 123 -2.46 -13.94 24.88
CA ASP A 123 -1.41 -12.96 25.16
C ASP A 123 -0.05 -13.60 25.45
N GLU A 124 1.01 -12.81 25.32
CA GLU A 124 2.42 -13.18 25.45
C GLU A 124 2.73 -13.76 26.84
N ALA A 125 2.12 -13.26 27.91
CA ALA A 125 2.34 -13.80 29.24
C ALA A 125 1.79 -15.23 29.41
N CYS A 126 0.80 -15.63 28.59
CA CYS A 126 0.33 -17.01 28.55
C CYS A 126 1.29 -17.95 27.81
N CYS A 127 1.88 -17.50 26.71
CA CYS A 127 2.82 -18.29 25.92
C CYS A 127 3.97 -17.39 25.46
N PRO A 128 5.02 -17.26 26.29
CA PRO A 128 6.14 -16.38 25.98
C PRO A 128 6.89 -16.80 24.73
N TYR A 129 7.48 -15.84 24.04
CA TYR A 129 8.22 -16.04 22.82
C TYR A 129 9.45 -16.94 23.03
N LEU A 130 9.57 -18.00 22.24
CA LEU A 130 10.56 -19.09 22.41
C LEU A 130 10.48 -19.79 23.78
N GLY A 131 9.39 -19.58 24.52
CA GLY A 131 9.12 -20.24 25.78
C GLY A 131 8.75 -21.71 25.59
N SER A 132 8.93 -22.49 26.66
CA SER A 132 8.66 -23.93 26.69
C SER A 132 7.27 -24.30 27.21
N SER A 133 6.47 -23.33 27.64
CA SER A 133 5.16 -23.58 28.26
C SER A 133 4.07 -22.66 27.71
N THR A 134 2.85 -23.18 27.72
CA THR A 134 1.61 -22.44 27.45
C THR A 134 0.76 -22.53 28.71
N CYS A 135 0.17 -21.42 29.13
CA CYS A 135 -0.70 -21.37 30.29
C CYS A 135 -1.93 -22.28 30.12
N VAL A 136 -2.47 -22.80 31.21
CA VAL A 136 -3.57 -23.79 31.19
C VAL A 136 -4.88 -23.23 30.64
N ASP A 137 -5.13 -21.94 30.84
CA ASP A 137 -6.37 -21.24 30.48
C ASP A 137 -6.24 -20.47 29.15
N TRP A 138 -5.25 -20.80 28.32
CA TRP A 138 -4.96 -20.10 27.05
C TRP A 138 -6.21 -19.90 26.18
N ALA A 139 -7.10 -20.90 26.15
CA ALA A 139 -8.31 -20.89 25.31
C ALA A 139 -9.28 -19.77 25.67
N ASN A 140 -9.24 -19.27 26.91
CA ASN A 140 -10.07 -18.16 27.39
C ASN A 140 -9.43 -16.79 27.16
N ARG A 141 -8.15 -16.75 26.77
CA ARG A 141 -7.34 -15.52 26.61
C ARG A 141 -7.12 -15.15 25.15
N VAL A 142 -7.66 -15.94 24.22
CA VAL A 142 -7.38 -15.78 22.79
C VAL A 142 -8.01 -14.52 22.20
N THR A 143 -7.21 -13.81 21.41
CA THR A 143 -7.72 -12.90 20.39
C THR A 143 -7.87 -13.67 19.07
N LYS A 144 -9.02 -13.53 18.41
CA LYS A 144 -9.35 -14.21 17.16
C LYS A 144 -9.63 -13.22 16.03
N ALA A 145 -9.19 -13.58 14.83
CA ALA A 145 -9.71 -12.95 13.63
C ALA A 145 -11.12 -13.46 13.32
N ALA A 146 -12.05 -12.57 12.99
CA ALA A 146 -13.31 -12.95 12.33
C ALA A 146 -13.03 -13.45 10.90
N GLY A 147 -12.07 -12.81 10.24
CA GLY A 147 -11.60 -13.13 8.91
C GLY A 147 -10.44 -12.23 8.51
N TYR A 148 -9.95 -12.45 7.30
CA TYR A 148 -8.92 -11.63 6.67
C TYR A 148 -9.34 -11.32 5.23
N THR A 149 -8.95 -10.13 4.77
CA THR A 149 -9.21 -9.67 3.40
C THR A 149 -7.89 -9.61 2.65
N ILE A 150 -7.83 -10.28 1.49
CA ILE A 150 -6.70 -10.18 0.57
C ILE A 150 -6.90 -8.91 -0.26
N LEU A 151 -6.02 -7.93 -0.06
CA LEU A 151 -6.00 -6.67 -0.79
C LEU A 151 -4.93 -6.81 -1.87
N LYS A 152 -5.35 -6.67 -3.13
CA LYS A 152 -4.53 -7.03 -4.29
C LYS A 152 -3.81 -5.82 -4.90
N THR A 153 -4.02 -4.64 -4.35
CA THR A 153 -3.47 -3.39 -4.87
C THR A 153 -3.01 -2.48 -3.73
N ALA A 154 -2.02 -1.64 -4.01
CA ALA A 154 -1.55 -0.62 -3.07
C ALA A 154 -2.68 0.32 -2.63
N VAL A 155 -3.62 0.59 -3.53
CA VAL A 155 -4.76 1.48 -3.26
C VAL A 155 -5.74 0.87 -2.25
N GLN A 156 -6.12 -0.40 -2.43
CA GLN A 156 -6.93 -1.13 -1.44
C GLN A 156 -6.21 -1.21 -0.08
N ALA A 157 -4.89 -1.40 -0.09
CA ALA A 157 -4.08 -1.40 1.12
C ALA A 157 -4.10 -0.04 1.83
N LYS A 158 -3.94 1.07 1.11
CA LYS A 158 -3.99 2.44 1.68
C LYS A 158 -5.36 2.78 2.24
N GLU A 159 -6.43 2.43 1.52
CA GLU A 159 -7.80 2.59 2.03
C GLU A 159 -8.01 1.80 3.32
N TRP A 160 -7.57 0.53 3.34
CA TRP A 160 -7.65 -0.28 4.56
C TRP A 160 -6.83 0.31 5.70
N ILE A 161 -5.59 0.75 5.42
CA ILE A 161 -4.74 1.40 6.41
C ILE A 161 -5.45 2.63 7.00
N ALA A 162 -5.99 3.51 6.16
CA ALA A 162 -6.62 4.74 6.62
C ALA A 162 -7.93 4.52 7.40
N THR A 163 -8.67 3.46 7.10
CA THR A 163 -10.04 3.26 7.62
C THR A 163 -10.16 2.18 8.69
N LYS A 164 -9.30 1.17 8.65
CA LYS A 164 -9.42 -0.05 9.45
C LYS A 164 -8.19 -0.36 10.29
N GLY A 165 -6.98 -0.02 9.84
CA GLY A 165 -5.75 -0.30 10.60
C GLY A 165 -4.64 -0.89 9.76
N PRO A 166 -3.49 -1.23 10.37
CA PRO A 166 -2.34 -1.78 9.66
C PRO A 166 -2.68 -3.05 8.83
N VAL A 167 -1.92 -3.24 7.75
CA VAL A 167 -1.99 -4.45 6.91
C VAL A 167 -0.69 -5.23 7.01
N VAL A 168 -0.76 -6.54 6.80
CA VAL A 168 0.42 -7.41 6.69
C VAL A 168 0.82 -7.55 5.24
N ALA A 169 2.12 -7.55 4.94
CA ALA A 169 2.63 -7.79 3.59
C ALA A 169 3.96 -8.56 3.63
N GLY A 170 4.30 -9.23 2.53
CA GLY A 170 5.65 -9.74 2.30
C GLY A 170 6.54 -8.71 1.61
N MET A 171 7.86 -8.92 1.68
CA MET A 171 8.84 -8.18 0.92
C MET A 171 10.07 -9.03 0.60
N GLU A 172 10.76 -8.67 -0.47
CA GLU A 172 12.12 -9.12 -0.79
C GLU A 172 13.13 -8.33 0.05
N VAL A 173 14.02 -9.04 0.75
CA VAL A 173 15.10 -8.44 1.54
C VAL A 173 16.42 -8.58 0.81
N TYR A 174 17.15 -7.47 0.74
CA TYR A 174 18.51 -7.40 0.21
C TYR A 174 19.47 -7.06 1.36
N THR A 175 20.74 -7.42 1.21
CA THR A 175 21.73 -7.25 2.29
C THR A 175 21.92 -5.80 2.74
N ASP A 176 21.69 -4.81 1.89
CA ASP A 176 21.72 -3.37 2.25
C ASP A 176 20.60 -2.97 3.23
N PHE A 177 19.50 -3.72 3.27
CA PHE A 177 18.40 -3.49 4.22
C PHE A 177 18.77 -3.79 5.67
N PHE A 178 19.77 -4.65 5.91
CA PHE A 178 20.20 -4.98 7.27
C PHE A 178 20.93 -3.84 7.98
N ASP A 179 21.56 -2.96 7.20
CA ASP A 179 22.35 -1.83 7.68
C ASP A 179 21.56 -0.51 7.64
N LEU A 180 20.22 -0.58 7.54
CA LEU A 180 19.38 0.60 7.43
C LEU A 180 19.57 1.58 8.61
N ASP A 181 19.95 2.82 8.29
CA ASP A 181 20.02 3.93 9.23
C ASP A 181 18.71 4.75 9.25
N CYS A 182 18.40 5.35 10.40
CA CYS A 182 17.08 5.73 10.87
C CYS A 182 16.42 6.98 10.24
N ASN A 183 16.89 7.52 9.12
CA ASN A 183 16.37 8.80 8.60
C ASN A 183 15.96 8.81 7.12
N GLU A 184 16.34 7.82 6.33
CA GLU A 184 16.05 7.79 4.89
C GLU A 184 14.81 6.96 4.56
N ILE A 185 14.21 7.28 3.42
CA ILE A 185 13.25 6.38 2.77
C ILE A 185 14.08 5.32 2.06
N TYR A 186 13.95 4.08 2.52
CA TYR A 186 14.66 2.96 1.95
C TYR A 186 14.27 2.75 0.48
N THR A 187 15.29 2.66 -0.34
CA THR A 187 15.27 2.19 -1.73
C THR A 187 16.40 1.21 -1.84
N GLN A 188 16.18 0.06 -2.46
CA GLN A 188 17.27 -0.89 -2.69
C GLN A 188 18.33 -0.22 -3.58
N ARG A 189 19.58 -0.18 -3.12
CA ARG A 189 20.69 0.47 -3.84
C ARG A 189 21.74 -0.53 -4.28
N TYR A 190 22.02 -1.53 -3.44
CA TYR A 190 23.02 -2.56 -3.66
C TYR A 190 22.67 -3.83 -2.87
N GLY A 191 23.58 -4.79 -2.85
CA GLY A 191 23.46 -5.97 -2.01
C GLY A 191 22.70 -7.14 -2.65
N ASP A 192 23.10 -8.34 -2.26
CA ASP A 192 22.50 -9.57 -2.74
C ASP A 192 21.13 -9.81 -2.12
N PHE A 193 20.28 -10.54 -2.85
CA PHE A 193 19.01 -11.04 -2.33
C PHE A 193 19.26 -12.00 -1.16
N ALA A 194 18.69 -11.68 0.00
CA ALA A 194 18.87 -12.45 1.23
C ALA A 194 17.72 -13.43 1.49
N GLY A 195 16.51 -13.10 1.03
CA GLY A 195 15.31 -13.92 1.25
C GLY A 195 14.04 -13.09 1.34
N TYR A 196 12.95 -13.70 1.78
CA TYR A 196 11.67 -13.04 1.95
C TYR A 196 11.34 -12.80 3.44
N HIS A 197 10.68 -11.68 3.71
CA HIS A 197 10.33 -11.24 5.05
C HIS A 197 8.90 -10.74 5.10
N ALA A 198 8.22 -10.96 6.23
CA ALA A 198 6.89 -10.41 6.48
C ALA A 198 6.96 -9.16 7.36
N ILE A 199 6.17 -8.15 7.02
CA ILE A 199 6.16 -6.84 7.66
C ILE A 199 4.74 -6.36 7.97
N CYS A 200 4.63 -5.46 8.95
CA CYS A 200 3.38 -4.77 9.28
C CYS A 200 3.43 -3.33 8.74
N LEU A 201 2.59 -3.02 7.76
CA LEU A 201 2.46 -1.67 7.18
C LEU A 201 1.37 -0.90 7.92
N PHE A 202 1.77 0.16 8.62
CA PHE A 202 0.86 0.94 9.47
C PHE A 202 0.58 2.35 8.95
N GLY A 203 1.16 2.72 7.83
CA GLY A 203 1.05 4.08 7.32
C GLY A 203 1.61 4.19 5.92
N PHE A 204 1.40 5.36 5.34
CA PHE A 204 1.84 5.67 3.99
C PHE A 204 1.91 7.18 3.77
N ASP A 205 2.63 7.58 2.74
CA ASP A 205 2.82 8.97 2.35
C ASP A 205 2.89 9.08 0.82
N GLU A 206 1.87 9.69 0.21
CA GLU A 206 1.81 9.92 -1.24
C GLU A 206 2.83 10.96 -1.72
N VAL A 207 3.14 11.97 -0.90
CA VAL A 207 4.07 13.05 -1.26
C VAL A 207 5.48 12.50 -1.37
N ASN A 208 5.89 11.73 -0.37
CA ASN A 208 7.20 11.10 -0.31
C ASN A 208 7.25 9.73 -0.98
N ARG A 209 6.11 9.23 -1.44
CA ARG A 209 5.93 7.91 -2.08
C ARG A 209 6.51 6.77 -1.25
N CYS A 210 6.09 6.64 0.00
CA CYS A 210 6.62 5.59 0.87
C CYS A 210 5.56 4.96 1.78
N TRP A 211 5.78 3.68 2.11
CA TRP A 211 5.08 2.99 3.19
C TRP A 211 5.78 3.20 4.52
N HIS A 212 5.02 3.24 5.61
CA HIS A 212 5.56 3.17 6.96
C HIS A 212 5.43 1.73 7.47
N LEU A 213 6.56 1.12 7.83
CA LEU A 213 6.63 -0.29 8.22
C LEU A 213 7.15 -0.45 9.64
N LYS A 214 6.52 -1.36 10.39
CA LYS A 214 6.97 -1.85 11.69
C LYS A 214 7.66 -3.20 11.46
N ASN A 215 8.93 -3.29 11.88
CA ASN A 215 9.73 -4.51 11.75
C ASN A 215 9.74 -5.30 13.08
N SER A 216 10.39 -6.45 13.10
CA SER A 216 10.48 -7.40 14.23
C SER A 216 11.92 -7.73 14.60
N TRP A 217 12.84 -6.79 14.41
CA TRP A 217 14.29 -6.95 14.66
C TRP A 217 14.78 -6.04 15.80
N SER A 218 13.99 -5.92 16.85
CA SER A 218 14.20 -5.01 17.99
C SER A 218 14.11 -3.53 17.62
N LYS A 219 14.13 -2.67 18.65
CA LYS A 219 14.19 -1.21 18.48
C LYS A 219 15.54 -0.70 17.97
N ALA A 220 16.60 -1.51 18.07
CA ALA A 220 17.95 -1.11 17.66
C ALA A 220 18.14 -1.11 16.13
N TRP A 221 17.21 -1.69 15.37
CA TRP A 221 17.22 -1.67 13.91
C TRP A 221 16.38 -0.49 13.40
N GLY A 222 16.87 0.20 12.36
CA GLY A 222 16.15 1.32 11.74
C GLY A 222 15.79 2.43 12.73
N ALA A 223 14.66 3.10 12.48
CA ALA A 223 14.13 4.16 13.33
C ALA A 223 13.24 3.56 14.42
N ASP A 224 13.82 3.23 15.57
CA ASP A 224 13.14 2.56 16.70
C ASP A 224 12.40 1.28 16.29
N GLY A 225 13.01 0.49 15.41
CA GLY A 225 12.43 -0.75 14.87
C GLY A 225 11.41 -0.54 13.74
N CYS A 226 11.27 0.70 13.26
CA CYS A 226 10.44 1.05 12.12
C CYS A 226 11.28 1.60 10.96
N CYS A 227 10.69 1.65 9.77
CA CYS A 227 11.32 2.17 8.57
C CYS A 227 10.28 2.80 7.65
N ARG A 228 10.72 3.72 6.79
CA ARG A 228 9.96 4.14 5.60
C ARG A 228 10.57 3.50 4.38
N ILE A 229 9.79 2.80 3.58
CA ILE A 229 10.24 2.16 2.33
C ILE A 229 9.52 2.79 1.15
N ALA A 230 10.26 3.13 0.09
CA ALA A 230 9.65 3.71 -1.10
C ALA A 230 8.64 2.72 -1.72
N TYR A 231 7.61 3.27 -2.35
CA TYR A 231 6.68 2.48 -3.16
C TYR A 231 7.42 1.76 -4.28
N ASP A 232 6.82 0.67 -4.77
CA ASP A 232 7.36 -0.12 -5.90
C ASP A 232 8.75 -0.73 -5.62
N GLN A 233 9.13 -0.88 -4.35
CA GLN A 233 10.35 -1.54 -3.89
C GLN A 233 10.06 -2.91 -3.28
N CYS A 234 11.04 -3.81 -3.36
CA CYS A 234 11.05 -5.08 -2.64
C CYS A 234 9.80 -5.95 -2.85
N GLY A 235 9.18 -5.87 -4.03
CA GLY A 235 7.97 -6.62 -4.36
C GLY A 235 6.70 -6.21 -3.62
N ILE A 236 6.73 -5.21 -2.73
CA ILE A 236 5.54 -4.77 -1.97
C ILE A 236 4.52 -4.19 -2.95
N GLY A 237 3.33 -4.79 -3.00
CA GLY A 237 2.28 -4.34 -3.91
C GLY A 237 2.39 -4.86 -5.34
N SER A 238 3.35 -5.75 -5.63
CA SER A 238 3.55 -6.34 -6.96
C SER A 238 3.81 -7.84 -6.95
N SER A 239 4.49 -8.35 -5.92
CA SER A 239 4.78 -9.78 -5.72
C SER A 239 4.11 -10.36 -4.49
N PHE A 240 3.71 -9.51 -3.54
CA PHE A 240 3.07 -9.92 -2.29
C PHE A 240 1.72 -9.24 -2.13
N TYR A 241 0.68 -10.03 -1.82
CA TYR A 241 -0.59 -9.47 -1.37
C TYR A 241 -0.42 -8.68 -0.08
N PHE A 242 -1.38 -7.79 0.18
CA PHE A 242 -1.60 -7.26 1.52
C PHE A 242 -2.75 -8.00 2.18
N TYR A 243 -2.67 -8.19 3.49
CA TYR A 243 -3.68 -8.87 4.29
C TYR A 243 -4.21 -7.90 5.34
N GLY A 244 -5.48 -7.52 5.18
CA GLY A 244 -6.25 -6.80 6.20
C GLY A 244 -6.90 -7.77 7.18
N ILE A 245 -6.83 -7.50 8.48
CA ILE A 245 -7.38 -8.36 9.54
C ILE A 245 -8.60 -7.70 10.18
N ASP A 246 -9.71 -8.43 10.28
CA ASP A 246 -10.88 -8.05 11.07
C ASP A 246 -10.97 -8.97 12.31
N LEU A 247 -11.14 -8.40 13.51
CA LEU A 247 -11.21 -9.16 14.77
C LEU A 247 -12.66 -9.53 15.14
N SER A 248 -12.83 -10.64 15.88
CA SER A 248 -14.16 -11.21 16.19
C SER A 248 -15.01 -10.46 17.22
N SER A 249 -14.44 -9.54 17.99
CA SER A 249 -15.10 -8.91 19.16
C SER A 249 -15.27 -7.40 19.04
N SER A 250 -15.13 -6.84 17.84
CA SER A 250 -15.16 -5.38 17.66
C SER A 250 -16.48 -4.92 17.07
N PRO A 251 -17.29 -4.08 17.75
CA PRO A 251 -18.21 -3.22 17.03
C PRO A 251 -17.35 -2.38 16.09
N VAL A 252 -17.61 -2.38 14.79
CA VAL A 252 -16.92 -1.50 13.84
C VAL A 252 -17.33 -0.08 14.22
N PRO A 253 -16.49 0.73 14.89
CA PRO A 253 -16.82 2.14 15.05
C PRO A 253 -16.70 2.75 13.64
N PRO A 254 -17.41 3.84 13.31
CA PRO A 254 -17.00 4.63 12.16
C PRO A 254 -15.53 5.00 12.41
N GLY A 255 -14.63 4.47 11.57
CA GLY A 255 -13.23 4.87 11.59
C GLY A 255 -13.16 6.40 11.54
N PRO A 256 -12.03 7.01 11.98
CA PRO A 256 -11.86 8.46 11.89
C PRO A 256 -12.33 8.89 10.50
N THR A 257 -13.40 9.70 10.44
CA THR A 257 -13.92 10.15 9.15
C THR A 257 -12.76 10.85 8.47
N PRO A 258 -12.27 10.34 7.32
CA PRO A 258 -11.15 10.97 6.66
C PRO A 258 -11.56 12.41 6.42
N THR A 259 -10.88 13.35 7.08
CA THR A 259 -11.03 14.77 6.78
C THR A 259 -10.74 14.85 5.28
N PRO A 260 -11.66 15.34 4.44
CA PRO A 260 -11.38 15.51 3.02
C PRO A 260 -10.09 16.30 2.94
N SER A 261 -9.02 15.65 2.49
CA SER A 261 -7.76 16.33 2.26
C SER A 261 -8.07 17.48 1.33
N VAL A 262 -7.57 18.68 1.66
CA VAL A 262 -7.44 19.77 0.69
C VAL A 262 -6.95 19.13 -0.60
N LEU A 263 -7.72 19.21 -1.68
CA LEU A 263 -7.38 18.48 -2.90
C LEU A 263 -5.97 18.89 -3.30
N GLY A 264 -5.03 17.96 -3.20
CA GLY A 264 -3.68 18.15 -3.71
C GLY A 264 -3.68 18.02 -5.22
N THR A 265 -2.58 18.43 -5.83
CA THR A 265 -2.34 18.21 -7.26
C THR A 265 -1.93 16.75 -7.51
N ASP A 266 -2.47 16.14 -8.58
CA ASP A 266 -1.99 14.87 -9.16
C ASP A 266 -1.06 15.13 -10.37
N ASP A 267 -0.49 16.34 -10.48
CA ASP A 267 0.48 16.67 -11.51
C ASP A 267 1.72 15.74 -11.40
N ILE A 268 2.29 15.40 -12.56
CA ILE A 268 3.45 14.51 -12.65
C ILE A 268 4.70 15.30 -12.28
N LYS A 269 5.37 14.91 -11.18
CA LYS A 269 6.72 15.37 -10.87
C LYS A 269 7.74 14.56 -11.67
N VAL A 270 8.43 15.22 -12.61
CA VAL A 270 9.39 14.59 -13.50
C VAL A 270 10.69 14.29 -12.74
N THR A 271 11.00 13.01 -12.56
CA THR A 271 12.21 12.58 -11.82
C THR A 271 13.46 12.56 -12.69
N ASN A 272 13.30 12.43 -14.00
CA ASN A 272 14.37 12.42 -15.00
C ASN A 272 13.90 13.10 -16.30
N ALA A 273 14.78 13.87 -16.92
CA ALA A 273 14.49 14.52 -18.20
C ALA A 273 14.28 13.47 -19.31
N GLY A 274 13.45 13.79 -20.30
CA GLY A 274 13.17 12.92 -21.44
C GLY A 274 12.08 13.48 -22.34
N ASN A 275 11.64 12.69 -23.33
CA ASN A 275 10.54 13.08 -24.20
C ASN A 275 9.22 12.46 -23.74
N MET A 276 8.22 13.31 -23.46
CA MET A 276 6.92 12.88 -22.97
C MET A 276 5.96 12.55 -24.12
N THR A 277 5.20 11.48 -23.94
CA THR A 277 4.11 11.07 -24.84
C THR A 277 2.85 10.76 -24.05
N VAL A 278 1.70 10.92 -24.68
CA VAL A 278 0.38 10.61 -24.13
C VAL A 278 -0.33 9.66 -25.09
N LYS A 279 -0.66 8.45 -24.64
CA LYS A 279 -1.25 7.39 -25.46
C LYS A 279 -2.65 7.05 -24.98
N LEU A 280 -3.63 7.00 -25.86
CA LEU A 280 -4.96 6.51 -25.51
C LEU A 280 -4.93 5.00 -25.32
N THR A 281 -5.31 4.52 -24.13
CA THR A 281 -5.37 3.07 -23.83
C THR A 281 -6.79 2.58 -23.61
N GLN A 282 -7.71 3.47 -23.23
CA GLN A 282 -9.12 3.13 -23.04
C GLN A 282 -9.98 4.36 -23.31
N MET A 283 -11.12 4.17 -23.96
CA MET A 283 -12.10 5.22 -24.19
C MET A 283 -13.50 4.62 -24.24
N LYS A 284 -14.25 4.80 -23.15
CA LYS A 284 -15.68 4.46 -23.04
C LYS A 284 -16.57 5.66 -23.31
N VAL A 285 -16.04 6.89 -23.27
CA VAL A 285 -16.79 8.09 -23.65
C VAL A 285 -17.17 8.04 -25.14
N ALA A 286 -18.40 8.44 -25.45
CA ALA A 286 -18.91 8.47 -26.81
C ALA A 286 -18.42 9.69 -27.61
N TYR A 287 -17.87 10.68 -26.92
CA TYR A 287 -17.50 11.97 -27.48
C TYR A 287 -15.98 12.22 -27.41
N PRO A 288 -15.44 13.09 -28.28
CA PRO A 288 -14.00 13.35 -28.34
C PRO A 288 -13.47 14.06 -27.10
N LEU A 289 -12.19 13.82 -26.81
CA LEU A 289 -11.44 14.41 -25.69
C LEU A 289 -10.22 15.15 -26.23
N THR A 290 -10.19 16.47 -26.07
CA THR A 290 -9.00 17.27 -26.39
C THR A 290 -8.07 17.28 -25.18
N VAL A 291 -6.83 16.86 -25.40
CA VAL A 291 -5.79 16.73 -24.40
C VAL A 291 -4.77 17.85 -24.56
N SER A 292 -4.45 18.52 -23.46
CA SER A 292 -3.44 19.58 -23.41
C SER A 292 -2.53 19.38 -22.20
N LEU A 293 -1.27 19.82 -22.30
CA LEU A 293 -0.53 20.24 -21.13
C LEU A 293 -1.06 21.60 -20.68
N TYR A 294 -1.12 21.84 -19.37
CA TYR A 294 -1.36 23.18 -18.82
C TYR A 294 -0.26 23.65 -17.86
N LYS A 295 0.65 22.74 -17.46
CA LYS A 295 1.92 23.05 -16.79
C LYS A 295 3.06 22.23 -17.44
N PRO A 296 4.25 22.81 -17.68
CA PRO A 296 4.63 24.21 -17.44
C PRO A 296 4.18 25.17 -18.56
N LYS A 297 3.71 24.65 -19.70
CA LYS A 297 3.22 25.46 -20.83
C LYS A 297 1.84 24.96 -21.22
N ASP A 298 0.88 25.87 -21.35
CA ASP A 298 -0.40 25.58 -22.02
C ASP A 298 -0.10 25.18 -23.47
N LYS A 299 -0.25 23.90 -23.77
CA LYS A 299 0.02 23.33 -25.08
C LYS A 299 -1.00 22.25 -25.38
N GLU A 300 -1.81 22.48 -26.39
CA GLU A 300 -2.68 21.45 -26.93
C GLU A 300 -1.84 20.35 -27.59
N LEU A 301 -2.14 19.09 -27.24
CA LEU A 301 -1.46 17.92 -27.79
C LEU A 301 -2.26 17.30 -28.95
N GLY A 302 -3.58 17.41 -28.87
CA GLY A 302 -4.51 16.91 -29.88
C GLY A 302 -5.76 16.28 -29.25
N THR A 303 -6.56 15.65 -30.10
CA THR A 303 -7.86 15.07 -29.71
C THR A 303 -7.85 13.56 -29.84
N PHE A 304 -8.45 12.88 -28.87
CA PHE A 304 -8.77 11.46 -28.89
C PHE A 304 -10.25 11.25 -29.20
N SER A 305 -10.55 10.32 -30.10
CA SER A 305 -11.90 9.91 -30.47
C SER A 305 -12.11 8.42 -30.24
N LYS A 306 -13.37 8.01 -30.05
CA LYS A 306 -13.75 6.60 -29.91
C LYS A 306 -13.32 5.82 -31.16
N GLY A 307 -12.48 4.80 -30.98
CA GLY A 307 -11.87 4.02 -32.07
C GLY A 307 -10.38 4.29 -32.30
N GLU A 308 -9.80 5.32 -31.68
CA GLU A 308 -8.37 5.64 -31.79
C GLU A 308 -7.52 4.99 -30.68
N LEU A 309 -7.92 3.81 -30.20
CA LEU A 309 -7.16 3.11 -29.16
C LEU A 309 -5.73 2.84 -29.65
N GLY A 310 -4.75 3.23 -28.84
CA GLY A 310 -3.33 3.13 -29.17
C GLY A 310 -2.74 4.39 -29.80
N LYS A 311 -3.54 5.39 -30.20
CA LYS A 311 -3.06 6.68 -30.71
C LYS A 311 -2.15 7.35 -29.69
N VAL A 312 -1.01 7.87 -30.16
CA VAL A 312 0.01 8.54 -29.35
C VAL A 312 0.11 10.01 -29.77
N LEU A 313 0.03 10.90 -28.79
CA LEU A 313 0.28 12.33 -28.93
C LEU A 313 1.65 12.65 -28.33
N ASN A 314 2.45 13.46 -29.03
CA ASN A 314 3.78 13.84 -28.57
C ASN A 314 3.71 15.15 -27.78
N ALA A 315 4.07 15.09 -26.49
CA ALA A 315 4.08 16.26 -25.63
C ALA A 315 5.37 17.08 -25.77
N GLY A 316 6.46 16.44 -26.20
CA GLY A 316 7.79 17.06 -26.36
C GLY A 316 8.69 16.86 -25.13
N PRO A 317 9.83 17.54 -25.09
CA PRO A 317 10.81 17.38 -24.02
C PRO A 317 10.32 17.96 -22.69
N VAL A 318 10.66 17.26 -21.59
CA VAL A 318 10.43 17.67 -20.20
C VAL A 318 11.73 17.54 -19.40
N GLY A 319 11.97 18.45 -18.46
CA GLY A 319 13.15 18.53 -17.62
C GLY A 319 13.00 17.79 -16.28
N LYS A 320 14.12 17.38 -15.69
CA LYS A 320 14.14 16.85 -14.31
C LYS A 320 13.71 17.95 -13.33
N GLY A 321 12.71 17.65 -12.51
CA GLY A 321 12.13 18.57 -11.54
C GLY A 321 10.88 19.30 -12.04
N ASP A 322 10.57 19.21 -13.33
CA ASP A 322 9.35 19.81 -13.88
C ASP A 322 8.10 19.21 -13.25
N ILE A 323 7.07 20.04 -13.11
CA ILE A 323 5.72 19.62 -12.73
C ILE A 323 4.87 19.69 -13.99
N VAL A 324 4.37 18.54 -14.43
CA VAL A 324 3.58 18.42 -15.65
C VAL A 324 2.14 18.11 -15.31
N GLY A 325 1.25 19.01 -15.73
CA GLY A 325 -0.18 18.85 -15.54
C GLY A 325 -0.90 18.67 -16.88
N LEU A 326 -1.87 17.74 -16.91
CA LEU A 326 -2.81 17.59 -18.01
C LEU A 326 -4.13 18.32 -17.77
N LYS A 327 -4.63 18.91 -18.85
CA LYS A 327 -5.96 19.49 -19.02
C LYS A 327 -6.70 18.70 -20.10
N ILE A 328 -7.90 18.25 -19.79
CA ILE A 328 -8.77 17.51 -20.70
C ILE A 328 -10.06 18.28 -20.91
N VAL A 329 -10.45 18.47 -22.17
CA VAL A 329 -11.70 19.13 -22.57
C VAL A 329 -12.58 18.13 -23.31
N THR A 330 -13.85 18.00 -22.92
CA THR A 330 -14.83 17.12 -23.57
C THR A 330 -15.54 17.85 -24.72
N GLY A 331 -15.77 17.23 -25.88
CA GLY A 331 -16.79 17.67 -26.87
C GLY A 331 -18.07 16.83 -26.75
N GLU A 332 -19.22 17.02 -27.41
CA GLU A 332 -19.86 18.19 -28.04
C GLU A 332 -21.20 18.49 -27.30
N GLY A 333 -21.69 19.73 -27.38
CA GLY A 333 -22.96 20.20 -26.75
C GLY A 333 -22.75 21.13 -25.54
N SER A 334 -21.97 20.72 -24.54
CA SER A 334 -21.59 21.55 -23.39
C SER A 334 -20.20 21.13 -22.87
N PRO A 335 -19.12 21.65 -23.47
CA PRO A 335 -17.77 21.21 -23.15
C PRO A 335 -17.41 21.48 -21.70
N ARG A 336 -16.82 20.49 -21.03
CA ARG A 336 -16.31 20.61 -19.66
C ARG A 336 -14.79 20.44 -19.67
N THR A 337 -14.13 21.17 -18.79
CA THR A 337 -12.68 21.16 -18.64
C THR A 337 -12.31 20.53 -17.31
N PHE A 338 -11.33 19.64 -17.35
CA PHE A 338 -10.84 18.89 -16.21
C PHE A 338 -9.32 18.97 -16.14
N TYR A 339 -8.80 19.08 -14.93
CA TYR A 339 -7.40 19.26 -14.60
C TYR A 339 -6.95 18.14 -13.65
N THR A 340 -5.68 17.76 -13.80
CA THR A 340 -4.96 16.90 -12.84
C THR A 340 -4.67 17.63 -11.52
N ASP A 341 -4.67 18.96 -11.53
CA ASP A 341 -4.71 19.79 -10.31
C ASP A 341 -6.17 19.96 -9.84
N GLY A 342 -6.55 19.11 -8.87
CA GLY A 342 -7.89 19.07 -8.29
C GLY A 342 -8.48 20.45 -7.91
N PRO A 343 -7.72 21.33 -7.24
CA PRO A 343 -8.12 22.72 -6.97
C PRO A 343 -8.60 23.54 -8.17
N MET A 344 -8.13 23.25 -9.38
CA MET A 344 -8.54 23.96 -10.61
C MET A 344 -9.88 23.48 -11.17
N ASN A 345 -10.40 22.35 -10.69
CA ASN A 345 -11.64 21.78 -11.21
C ASN A 345 -12.89 22.46 -10.62
N PRO A 346 -14.00 22.53 -11.39
CA PRO A 346 -15.30 22.96 -10.89
C PRO A 346 -15.72 22.17 -9.65
N GLY A 347 -16.28 22.86 -8.64
CA GLY A 347 -16.65 22.24 -7.36
C GLY A 347 -15.47 21.76 -6.51
N LYS A 348 -14.23 22.00 -6.95
CA LYS A 348 -13.00 21.48 -6.34
C LYS A 348 -13.08 19.95 -6.19
N TYR A 349 -13.44 19.25 -7.27
CA TYR A 349 -13.41 17.79 -7.30
C TYR A 349 -12.18 17.28 -8.08
N ARG A 350 -11.78 16.04 -7.83
CA ARG A 350 -10.80 15.36 -8.69
C ARG A 350 -11.55 14.55 -9.72
N TYR A 351 -11.38 14.91 -10.98
CA TYR A 351 -11.93 14.19 -12.13
C TYR A 351 -10.86 13.47 -12.94
N LEU A 352 -9.60 13.92 -12.84
CA LEU A 352 -8.44 13.29 -13.45
C LEU A 352 -7.53 12.75 -12.35
N PHE A 353 -7.15 11.47 -12.44
CA PHE A 353 -6.30 10.79 -11.46
C PHE A 353 -5.04 10.28 -12.13
N THR A 354 -3.88 10.70 -11.62
CA THR A 354 -2.57 10.27 -12.13
C THR A 354 -2.08 9.07 -11.33
N LEU A 355 -2.14 7.89 -11.93
CA LEU A 355 -1.73 6.62 -11.35
C LEU A 355 -0.37 6.20 -11.91
N PRO A 356 0.73 6.24 -11.14
CA PRO A 356 2.01 5.73 -11.60
C PRO A 356 1.90 4.22 -11.88
N TYR A 357 2.45 3.79 -13.01
CA TYR A 357 2.45 2.39 -13.42
C TYR A 357 3.78 2.08 -14.09
N GLY A 358 4.72 1.53 -13.33
CA GLY A 358 6.07 1.23 -13.80
C GLY A 358 6.99 2.46 -13.92
N TYR A 359 8.19 2.23 -14.45
CA TYR A 359 9.22 3.27 -14.52
C TYR A 359 8.90 4.32 -15.60
N ARG A 360 8.85 5.60 -15.20
CA ARG A 360 8.56 6.78 -16.05
C ARG A 360 7.23 6.69 -16.81
N LYS A 361 6.24 6.05 -16.20
CA LYS A 361 4.92 5.82 -16.79
C LYS A 361 3.82 6.09 -15.78
N TRP A 362 2.77 6.73 -16.26
CA TRP A 362 1.57 7.05 -15.49
C TRP A 362 0.34 6.78 -16.33
N ASN A 363 -0.75 6.35 -15.73
CA ASN A 363 -2.07 6.39 -16.34
C ASN A 363 -2.82 7.60 -15.80
N ILE A 364 -3.38 8.41 -16.67
CA ILE A 364 -4.34 9.44 -16.29
C ILE A 364 -5.73 8.91 -16.61
N LEU A 365 -6.47 8.64 -15.54
CA LEU A 365 -7.86 8.21 -15.59
C LEU A 365 -8.75 9.44 -15.53
N GLY A 366 -9.67 9.58 -16.47
CA GLY A 366 -10.72 10.60 -16.40
C GLY A 366 -12.10 9.99 -16.16
N GLU A 367 -12.77 10.47 -15.10
CA GLU A 367 -14.13 10.09 -14.72
C GLU A 367 -15.02 11.35 -14.75
N LEU A 368 -16.05 11.34 -15.60
CA LEU A 368 -16.80 12.54 -15.97
C LEU A 368 -18.27 12.36 -15.58
N GLU A 369 -18.65 12.68 -14.33
CA GLU A 369 -20.00 12.43 -13.77
C GLU A 369 -21.18 13.09 -14.56
N GLY A 370 -22.33 12.39 -14.65
CA GLY A 370 -23.62 13.05 -14.93
C GLY A 370 -24.85 12.25 -15.44
N ARG A 371 -24.74 11.06 -16.04
CA ARG A 371 -25.88 10.24 -16.56
C ARG A 371 -25.53 8.74 -16.62
N PRO A 372 -26.51 7.82 -16.73
CA PRO A 372 -26.33 6.35 -16.70
C PRO A 372 -25.43 5.75 -17.81
N ASP A 373 -24.97 6.58 -18.73
CA ASP A 373 -24.21 6.30 -19.95
C ASP A 373 -22.84 7.03 -20.00
N HIS A 374 -22.35 7.56 -18.87
CA HIS A 374 -21.09 8.33 -18.83
C HIS A 374 -19.83 7.46 -18.85
N GLY A 375 -18.92 7.81 -19.76
CA GLY A 375 -17.73 7.03 -20.08
C GLY A 375 -16.50 7.44 -19.30
N GLU A 376 -15.66 6.44 -19.07
CA GLU A 376 -14.28 6.57 -18.58
C GLU A 376 -13.32 6.71 -19.77
N PHE A 377 -12.15 7.29 -19.55
CA PHE A 377 -11.02 7.14 -20.45
C PHE A 377 -9.72 6.98 -19.68
N VAL A 378 -8.74 6.32 -20.30
CA VAL A 378 -7.40 6.18 -19.75
C VAL A 378 -6.40 6.58 -20.81
N VAL A 379 -5.51 7.51 -20.44
CA VAL A 379 -4.33 7.84 -21.23
C VAL A 379 -3.06 7.44 -20.49
N GLU A 380 -2.17 6.69 -21.13
CA GLU A 380 -0.84 6.40 -20.63
C GLU A 380 0.09 7.58 -20.96
N VAL A 381 0.64 8.22 -19.94
CA VAL A 381 1.76 9.14 -20.05
C VAL A 381 3.06 8.36 -19.90
N SER A 382 4.01 8.56 -20.81
CA SER A 382 5.35 8.01 -20.66
C SER A 382 6.43 9.02 -20.99
N ILE A 383 7.53 9.00 -20.23
CA ILE A 383 8.74 9.80 -20.47
C ILE A 383 9.86 8.83 -20.85
N LYS A 384 10.31 8.92 -22.10
CA LYS A 384 11.44 8.11 -22.59
C LYS A 384 12.73 8.89 -22.48
#